data_AF-A0A9D6SCZ7-F1
#
_entry.id   AF-A0A9D6SCZ7-F1
#
_cell.length_a   1.000
_cell.length_b   1.000
_cell.length_c   1.000
_cell.angle_alpha   90.00
_cell.angle_beta   90.00
_cell.angle_gamma   90.00
#
_symmetry.space_group_name_H-M   'P 1'
#
loop_
_entity.id
_entity.type
_entity.pdbx_description
1 polymer ?
#
loop_
_entity_poly.entity_id
_entity_poly.type
_entity_poly.pdbx_seq_one_letter_code
_entity_poly.pdbx_strand_id
1 'polypeptide(L)'
;MVLGTDVFDRFLEENRLRDFALEVRDDGKVRRRFQEARFPRDIAADLEAYLRLTPYPLAVRSSSLLEDSPFQPLAGIYDTYMLANNEKALRTRLERLIAAVKGVYASTFSERAKSYLEATAFRLEEEKMAVILQKIVGGQHGGRFYPDFSGVARSNNFYPAGPMRSEEGIAAVALGLGKTVVDGGTCLRFCPRHPRHLPQFASVDDVMGNSQREFYALQLDAGDGSRPEAAVRSFDLAAAEADGVLAALGSTYSPENDAVYDGLSRPGTRVVTFAPILKHGLFPLAELVDSLLRLGRWGASADVEIEFAVNLSVPSGAPREFGFLQLRPQALAEAVEELDLEATDPERILCRSASVLGNGRVADLRDIVVADRERFDRSRSREAAQELTRLNATLLRQATPYLLVGVGRWGSNDPWLGIPVTWDQIAGARVIVESGFRDLQVAPSQGTHFFHNLTSCNIGYFTVNPEAGDGRIDWDWLARQPAVEEGAFFRHIRLDRPIEVLMNGKRQQGVILKPTSS
;
A
#
# COMPACT_ATOMS: atom_id res chain seq x y z
N MET A 1 17.23 -3.81 -21.37
CA MET A 1 16.70 -3.96 -22.75
C MET A 1 15.21 -3.69 -22.69
N VAL A 2 14.62 -3.12 -23.75
CA VAL A 2 13.17 -2.89 -23.84
C VAL A 2 12.66 -3.52 -25.12
N LEU A 3 11.60 -4.31 -25.03
CA LEU A 3 10.81 -4.76 -26.17
C LEU A 3 9.72 -3.72 -26.39
N GLY A 4 9.73 -3.08 -27.56
CA GLY A 4 8.76 -2.05 -27.92
C GLY A 4 7.35 -2.61 -28.11
N THR A 5 6.38 -1.70 -28.14
CA THR A 5 4.96 -2.04 -28.35
C THR A 5 4.69 -2.58 -29.76
N ASP A 6 5.57 -2.32 -30.72
CA ASP A 6 5.57 -2.90 -32.07
C ASP A 6 5.78 -4.42 -32.04
N VAL A 7 6.60 -4.93 -31.13
CA VAL A 7 6.80 -6.37 -30.93
C VAL A 7 5.52 -7.02 -30.40
N PHE A 8 4.79 -6.33 -29.52
CA PHE A 8 3.52 -6.79 -28.99
C PHE A 8 2.44 -6.87 -30.08
N ASP A 9 2.26 -5.81 -30.86
CA ASP A 9 1.30 -5.80 -31.97
C ASP A 9 1.60 -6.91 -32.98
N ARG A 10 2.87 -7.04 -33.40
CA ARG A 10 3.30 -8.10 -34.33
C ARG A 10 3.05 -9.50 -33.76
N PHE A 11 3.33 -9.72 -32.47
CA PHE A 11 3.07 -11.00 -31.82
C PHE A 11 1.58 -11.35 -31.81
N LEU A 12 0.69 -10.37 -31.54
CA LEU A 12 -0.75 -10.59 -31.58
C LEU A 12 -1.26 -10.90 -32.99
N GLU A 13 -0.80 -10.15 -34.00
CA GLU A 13 -1.20 -10.29 -35.40
C GLU A 13 -0.77 -11.63 -36.00
N GLU A 14 0.53 -11.99 -35.88
CA GLU A 14 1.07 -13.24 -36.42
C GLU A 14 0.37 -14.49 -35.86
N ASN A 15 -0.20 -14.38 -34.65
CA ASN A 15 -0.83 -15.49 -33.94
C ASN A 15 -2.38 -15.41 -33.89
N ARG A 16 -2.98 -14.36 -34.45
CA ARG A 16 -4.42 -14.05 -34.40
C ARG A 16 -4.97 -14.10 -32.98
N LEU A 17 -4.29 -13.42 -32.06
CA LEU A 17 -4.62 -13.45 -30.64
C LEU A 17 -5.59 -12.35 -30.21
N ARG A 18 -5.66 -11.23 -30.95
CA ARG A 18 -6.38 -10.02 -30.50
C ARG A 18 -7.86 -10.28 -30.22
N ASP A 19 -8.61 -10.72 -31.23
CA ASP A 19 -10.05 -10.99 -31.10
C ASP A 19 -10.36 -12.05 -30.02
N PHE A 20 -9.60 -13.15 -30.04
CA PHE A 20 -9.71 -14.21 -29.03
C PHE A 20 -9.48 -13.68 -27.61
N ALA A 21 -8.45 -12.86 -27.42
CA ALA A 21 -8.06 -12.35 -26.12
C ALA A 21 -9.04 -11.30 -25.60
N LEU A 22 -9.74 -10.55 -26.48
CA LEU A 22 -10.79 -9.62 -26.10
C LEU A 22 -12.05 -10.36 -25.61
N GLU A 23 -12.46 -11.42 -26.29
CA GLU A 23 -13.71 -12.15 -25.99
C GLU A 23 -13.62 -13.07 -24.77
N VAL A 24 -12.49 -13.78 -24.59
CA VAL A 24 -12.37 -14.81 -23.55
C VAL A 24 -12.09 -14.20 -22.18
N ARG A 25 -12.95 -14.44 -21.18
CA ARG A 25 -12.75 -13.99 -19.78
C ARG A 25 -12.00 -14.99 -18.89
N ASP A 26 -11.70 -16.19 -19.39
CA ASP A 26 -10.94 -17.21 -18.65
C ASP A 26 -9.43 -16.98 -18.80
N ASP A 27 -8.81 -16.43 -17.76
CA ASP A 27 -7.38 -16.13 -17.70
C ASP A 27 -6.50 -17.36 -17.99
N GLY A 28 -6.92 -18.54 -17.55
CA GLY A 28 -6.19 -19.78 -17.79
C GLY A 28 -6.14 -20.15 -19.28
N LYS A 29 -7.24 -19.92 -20.01
CA LYS A 29 -7.31 -20.11 -21.46
C LYS A 29 -6.50 -19.07 -22.21
N VAL A 30 -6.63 -17.79 -21.85
CA VAL A 30 -5.83 -16.70 -22.44
C VAL A 30 -4.36 -17.01 -22.32
N ARG A 31 -3.91 -17.28 -21.09
CA ARG A 31 -2.52 -17.56 -20.79
C ARG A 31 -1.99 -18.80 -21.54
N ARG A 32 -2.73 -19.90 -21.57
CA ARG A 32 -2.33 -21.10 -22.33
C ARG A 32 -2.14 -20.79 -23.82
N ARG A 33 -3.09 -20.08 -24.42
CA ARG A 33 -3.05 -19.73 -25.84
C ARG A 33 -1.87 -18.82 -26.19
N PHE A 34 -1.52 -17.88 -25.31
CA PHE A 34 -0.35 -17.01 -25.46
C PHE A 34 0.97 -17.78 -25.28
N GLN A 35 1.03 -18.74 -24.36
CA GLN A 35 2.22 -19.57 -24.18
C GLN A 35 2.51 -20.45 -25.40
N GLU A 36 1.47 -21.03 -26.00
CA GLU A 36 1.55 -21.86 -27.23
C GLU A 36 1.83 -21.07 -28.51
N ALA A 37 1.61 -19.74 -28.51
CA ALA A 37 1.81 -18.88 -29.67
C ALA A 37 3.29 -18.80 -30.10
N ARG A 38 3.53 -18.57 -31.40
CA ARG A 38 4.89 -18.43 -31.94
C ARG A 38 5.44 -17.05 -31.61
N PHE A 39 6.67 -17.00 -31.11
CA PHE A 39 7.35 -15.74 -30.85
C PHE A 39 8.18 -15.31 -32.09
N PRO A 40 8.25 -14.00 -32.41
CA PRO A 40 9.04 -13.52 -33.55
C PRO A 40 10.51 -13.97 -33.46
N ARG A 41 11.02 -14.56 -34.55
CA ARG A 41 12.33 -15.25 -34.56
C ARG A 41 13.51 -14.29 -34.45
N ASP A 42 13.41 -13.15 -35.11
CA ASP A 42 14.37 -12.05 -35.06
C ASP A 42 14.50 -11.51 -33.64
N ILE A 43 13.36 -11.23 -32.98
CA ILE A 43 13.36 -10.78 -31.58
C ILE A 43 13.88 -11.86 -30.63
N ALA A 44 13.58 -13.14 -30.89
CA ALA A 44 14.15 -14.25 -30.11
C ALA A 44 15.69 -14.31 -30.22
N ALA A 45 16.25 -14.02 -31.41
CA ALA A 45 17.69 -13.97 -31.61
C ALA A 45 18.33 -12.79 -30.85
N ASP A 46 17.67 -11.63 -30.83
CA ASP A 46 18.11 -10.47 -30.05
C ASP A 46 18.08 -10.76 -28.53
N LEU A 47 17.03 -11.43 -28.04
CA LEU A 47 16.93 -11.88 -26.66
C LEU A 47 18.03 -12.90 -26.30
N GLU A 48 18.37 -13.80 -27.22
CA GLU A 48 19.48 -14.74 -27.03
C GLU A 48 20.81 -14.00 -26.91
N ALA A 49 21.08 -13.04 -27.79
CA ALA A 49 22.27 -12.21 -27.75
C ALA A 49 22.36 -11.40 -26.45
N TYR A 50 21.25 -10.82 -25.99
CA TYR A 50 21.14 -10.16 -24.69
C TYR A 50 21.49 -11.11 -23.54
N LEU A 51 20.91 -12.31 -23.52
CA LEU A 51 21.13 -13.30 -22.44
C LEU A 51 22.59 -13.75 -22.31
N ARG A 52 23.37 -13.74 -23.39
CA ARG A 52 24.81 -14.03 -23.35
C ARG A 52 25.59 -13.03 -22.50
N LEU A 53 25.10 -11.79 -22.41
CA LEU A 53 25.74 -10.70 -21.67
C LEU A 53 25.16 -10.51 -20.26
N THR A 54 24.08 -11.21 -19.90
CA THR A 54 23.38 -11.02 -18.63
C THR A 54 23.36 -12.30 -17.79
N PRO A 55 24.45 -12.66 -17.09
CA PRO A 55 24.53 -13.87 -16.25
C PRO A 55 23.95 -13.65 -14.84
N TYR A 56 22.90 -12.83 -14.72
CA TYR A 56 22.32 -12.41 -13.44
C TYR A 56 20.78 -12.49 -13.47
N PRO A 57 20.10 -12.57 -12.31
CA PRO A 57 18.65 -12.61 -12.27
C PRO A 57 17.98 -11.40 -12.95
N LEU A 58 16.87 -11.65 -13.63
CA LEU A 58 16.16 -10.68 -14.47
C LEU A 58 14.73 -10.47 -14.00
N ALA A 59 14.31 -9.21 -13.93
CA ALA A 59 12.91 -8.83 -13.88
C ALA A 59 12.42 -8.56 -15.31
N VAL A 60 11.28 -9.16 -15.66
CA VAL A 60 10.52 -8.97 -16.90
C VAL A 60 9.26 -8.22 -16.53
N ARG A 61 9.27 -6.91 -16.77
CA ARG A 61 8.26 -5.95 -16.29
C ARG A 61 7.34 -5.50 -17.41
N SER A 62 6.05 -5.38 -17.11
CA SER A 62 5.10 -4.66 -17.94
C SER A 62 5.45 -3.17 -17.97
N SER A 63 5.27 -2.55 -19.13
CA SER A 63 5.27 -1.09 -19.28
C SER A 63 4.22 -0.80 -20.35
N SER A 64 2.98 -0.65 -19.91
CA SER A 64 1.89 -0.35 -20.83
C SER A 64 1.82 1.14 -21.13
N LEU A 65 1.21 1.48 -22.26
CA LEU A 65 1.04 2.88 -22.67
C LEU A 65 0.17 3.67 -21.69
N LEU A 66 -0.84 3.01 -21.09
CA LEU A 66 -1.73 3.61 -20.10
C LEU A 66 -1.16 3.57 -18.67
N GLU A 67 -0.27 2.64 -18.32
CA GLU A 67 0.43 2.60 -17.01
C GLU A 67 1.31 3.84 -16.79
N ASP A 68 1.95 4.31 -17.85
CA ASP A 68 2.78 5.52 -17.84
C ASP A 68 1.97 6.80 -18.17
N SER A 69 0.64 6.65 -18.23
CA SER A 69 -0.42 7.64 -18.13
C SER A 69 -0.20 8.74 -17.06
N PRO A 70 0.26 9.99 -17.33
CA PRO A 70 0.34 10.99 -16.25
C PRO A 70 -1.03 11.31 -15.63
N PHE A 71 -2.12 11.09 -16.37
CA PHE A 71 -3.47 11.41 -15.94
C PHE A 71 -4.21 10.23 -15.27
N GLN A 72 -3.87 8.98 -15.61
CA GLN A 72 -4.51 7.77 -15.07
C GLN A 72 -3.55 6.57 -15.08
N PRO A 73 -2.59 6.49 -14.15
CA PRO A 73 -1.62 5.38 -14.13
C PRO A 73 -2.28 4.06 -13.69
N LEU A 74 -2.18 3.05 -14.56
CA LEU A 74 -2.62 1.67 -14.35
C LEU A 74 -1.66 0.88 -13.43
N ALA A 75 -1.58 1.25 -12.15
CA ALA A 75 -0.62 0.62 -11.23
C ALA A 75 -1.04 -0.80 -10.80
N GLY A 76 -0.14 -1.78 -11.01
CA GLY A 76 -0.25 -3.12 -10.42
C GLY A 76 -1.35 -4.00 -11.02
N ILE A 77 -1.83 -3.67 -12.22
CA ILE A 77 -2.82 -4.44 -12.98
C ILE A 77 -2.16 -5.59 -13.75
N TYR A 78 -0.97 -5.35 -14.29
CA TYR A 78 -0.25 -6.28 -15.15
C TYR A 78 0.83 -7.07 -14.39
N ASP A 79 1.21 -8.21 -14.96
CA ASP A 79 2.14 -9.13 -14.32
C ASP A 79 3.59 -8.70 -14.53
N THR A 80 4.40 -8.94 -13.49
CA THR A 80 5.87 -8.88 -13.56
C THR A 80 6.44 -10.24 -13.17
N TYR A 81 7.41 -10.71 -13.95
CA TYR A 81 8.06 -12.00 -13.73
C TYR A 81 9.51 -11.83 -13.30
N MET A 82 9.94 -12.61 -12.31
CA MET A 82 11.34 -12.65 -11.87
C MET A 82 11.97 -13.99 -12.25
N LEU A 83 13.10 -13.95 -12.95
CA LEU A 83 13.81 -15.10 -13.45
C LEU A 83 15.17 -15.22 -12.76
N ALA A 84 15.47 -16.39 -12.18
CA ALA A 84 16.78 -16.70 -11.62
C ALA A 84 17.90 -16.61 -12.67
N ASN A 85 17.58 -16.96 -13.92
CA ASN A 85 18.47 -16.81 -15.07
C ASN A 85 19.85 -17.48 -14.89
N ASN A 86 19.88 -18.59 -14.15
CA ASN A 86 21.08 -19.33 -13.72
C ASN A 86 21.24 -20.71 -14.38
N GLU A 87 20.33 -21.09 -15.30
CA GLU A 87 20.42 -22.36 -16.03
C GLU A 87 21.67 -22.43 -16.90
N LYS A 88 22.34 -23.60 -16.94
CA LYS A 88 23.58 -23.76 -17.71
C LYS A 88 23.37 -23.59 -19.21
N ALA A 89 22.25 -24.08 -19.72
CA ALA A 89 21.91 -24.01 -21.13
C ALA A 89 21.27 -22.65 -21.46
N LEU A 90 21.93 -21.88 -22.33
CA LEU A 90 21.41 -20.60 -22.84
C LEU A 90 20.01 -20.75 -23.47
N ARG A 91 19.77 -21.88 -24.15
CA ARG A 91 18.47 -22.20 -24.74
C ARG A 91 17.36 -22.26 -23.69
N THR A 92 17.58 -22.93 -22.56
CA THR A 92 16.60 -22.99 -21.47
C THR A 92 16.33 -21.61 -20.88
N ARG A 93 17.37 -20.79 -20.73
CA ARG A 93 17.25 -19.39 -20.28
C ARG A 93 16.40 -18.56 -21.25
N LEU A 94 16.62 -18.74 -22.55
CA LEU A 94 15.85 -18.09 -23.61
C LEU A 94 14.39 -18.53 -23.62
N GLU A 95 14.12 -19.83 -23.54
CA GLU A 95 12.76 -20.38 -23.50
C GLU A 95 11.99 -19.84 -22.28
N ARG A 96 12.62 -19.77 -21.10
CA ARG A 96 12.02 -19.17 -19.89
C ARG A 96 11.80 -17.66 -20.03
N LEU A 97 12.73 -16.93 -20.63
CA LEU A 97 12.58 -15.49 -20.87
C LEU A 97 11.42 -15.20 -21.83
N ILE A 98 11.33 -15.93 -22.95
CA ILE A 98 10.23 -15.79 -23.90
C ILE A 98 8.89 -16.15 -23.24
N ALA A 99 8.85 -17.22 -22.42
CA ALA A 99 7.65 -17.59 -21.68
C ALA A 99 7.20 -16.48 -20.71
N ALA A 100 8.15 -15.81 -20.04
CA ALA A 100 7.86 -14.66 -19.18
C ALA A 100 7.32 -13.46 -19.98
N VAL A 101 7.95 -13.10 -21.11
CA VAL A 101 7.47 -12.03 -22.00
C VAL A 101 6.04 -12.30 -22.47
N LYS A 102 5.75 -13.53 -22.91
CA LYS A 102 4.39 -13.95 -23.29
C LYS A 102 3.41 -13.90 -22.12
N GLY A 103 3.87 -14.18 -20.90
CA GLY A 103 3.09 -14.03 -19.67
C GLY A 103 2.67 -12.58 -19.46
N VAL A 104 3.61 -11.64 -19.59
CA VAL A 104 3.32 -10.19 -19.50
C VAL A 104 2.30 -9.79 -20.56
N TYR A 105 2.47 -10.21 -21.82
CA TYR A 105 1.50 -9.94 -22.89
C TYR A 105 0.12 -10.53 -22.62
N ALA A 106 0.03 -11.72 -22.01
CA ALA A 106 -1.24 -12.33 -21.64
C ALA A 106 -1.94 -11.55 -20.52
N SER A 107 -1.17 -11.00 -19.57
CA SER A 107 -1.71 -10.25 -18.42
C SER A 107 -2.49 -8.99 -18.85
N THR A 108 -2.17 -8.41 -20.02
CA THR A 108 -2.92 -7.32 -20.65
C THR A 108 -4.39 -7.66 -20.86
N PHE A 109 -4.72 -8.94 -21.06
CA PHE A 109 -6.06 -9.43 -21.32
C PHE A 109 -6.65 -10.24 -20.15
N SER A 110 -6.09 -10.08 -18.95
CA SER A 110 -6.64 -10.72 -17.75
C SER A 110 -8.03 -10.18 -17.39
N GLU A 111 -8.84 -10.97 -16.68
CA GLU A 111 -10.14 -10.55 -16.18
C GLU A 111 -10.02 -9.28 -15.32
N ARG A 112 -8.95 -9.19 -14.52
CA ARG A 112 -8.65 -8.01 -13.72
C ARG A 112 -8.39 -6.77 -14.59
N ALA A 113 -7.55 -6.90 -15.63
CA ALA A 113 -7.26 -5.80 -16.55
C ALA A 113 -8.52 -5.35 -17.31
N LYS A 114 -9.31 -6.32 -17.80
CA LYS A 114 -10.60 -6.07 -18.49
C LYS A 114 -11.59 -5.32 -17.62
N SER A 115 -11.85 -5.86 -16.42
CA SER A 115 -12.83 -5.28 -15.49
C SER A 115 -12.42 -3.86 -15.07
N TYR A 116 -11.12 -3.61 -14.95
CA TYR A 116 -10.62 -2.28 -14.66
C TYR A 116 -10.84 -1.33 -15.83
N LEU A 117 -10.45 -1.71 -17.05
CA LEU A 117 -10.58 -0.85 -18.23
C LEU A 117 -12.05 -0.56 -18.59
N GLU A 118 -12.94 -1.54 -18.40
CA GLU A 118 -14.40 -1.35 -18.54
C GLU A 118 -14.96 -0.25 -17.61
N ALA A 119 -14.30 0.02 -16.48
CA ALA A 119 -14.66 1.08 -15.54
C ALA A 119 -14.03 2.44 -15.89
N THR A 120 -13.18 2.51 -16.93
CA THR A 120 -12.51 3.73 -17.39
C THR A 120 -13.06 4.20 -18.74
N ALA A 121 -12.61 5.37 -19.20
CA ALA A 121 -12.92 5.85 -20.55
C ALA A 121 -12.08 5.17 -21.64
N PHE A 122 -11.08 4.36 -21.25
CA PHE A 122 -10.15 3.72 -22.18
C PHE A 122 -10.71 2.42 -22.74
N ARG A 123 -10.25 2.09 -23.95
CA ARG A 123 -10.60 0.86 -24.66
C ARG A 123 -9.44 -0.10 -24.60
N LEU A 124 -9.72 -1.36 -24.29
CA LEU A 124 -8.71 -2.42 -24.23
C LEU A 124 -8.04 -2.65 -25.60
N GLU A 125 -8.74 -2.35 -26.70
CA GLU A 125 -8.22 -2.43 -28.06
C GLU A 125 -7.07 -1.46 -28.33
N GLU A 126 -7.06 -0.33 -27.62
CA GLU A 126 -6.05 0.73 -27.71
C GLU A 126 -4.84 0.44 -26.82
N GLU A 127 -4.95 -0.54 -25.91
CA GLU A 127 -3.89 -0.87 -24.98
C GLU A 127 -2.72 -1.57 -25.67
N LYS A 128 -1.52 -1.10 -25.35
CA LYS A 128 -0.26 -1.65 -25.88
C LYS A 128 0.72 -1.91 -24.76
N MET A 129 1.45 -3.01 -24.89
CA MET A 129 2.36 -3.50 -23.87
C MET A 129 3.80 -3.51 -24.39
N ALA A 130 4.67 -2.68 -23.81
CA ALA A 130 6.12 -2.87 -23.89
C ALA A 130 6.58 -3.78 -22.75
N VAL A 131 7.76 -4.40 -22.91
CA VAL A 131 8.36 -5.24 -21.86
C VAL A 131 9.77 -4.77 -21.55
N ILE A 132 10.00 -4.45 -20.28
CA ILE A 132 11.31 -4.01 -19.78
C ILE A 132 12.03 -5.20 -19.16
N LEU A 133 13.25 -5.46 -19.63
CA LEU A 133 14.17 -6.44 -19.06
C LEU A 133 15.23 -5.73 -18.23
N GLN A 134 15.22 -5.99 -16.92
CA GLN A 134 16.05 -5.30 -15.94
C GLN A 134 16.79 -6.30 -15.05
N LYS A 135 18.05 -5.99 -14.68
CA LYS A 135 18.77 -6.71 -13.62
C LYS A 135 18.01 -6.55 -12.30
N ILE A 136 17.81 -7.65 -11.55
CA ILE A 136 17.29 -7.55 -10.19
C ILE A 136 18.40 -7.04 -9.27
N VAL A 137 18.09 -6.01 -8.47
CA VAL A 137 19.01 -5.47 -7.46
C VAL A 137 19.02 -6.43 -6.27
N GLY A 138 20.21 -6.86 -5.86
CA GLY A 138 20.37 -7.78 -4.74
C GLY A 138 21.63 -8.63 -4.80
N GLY A 139 21.78 -9.47 -3.78
CA GLY A 139 22.85 -10.44 -3.63
C GLY A 139 22.33 -11.88 -3.63
N GLN A 140 23.26 -12.83 -3.83
CA GLN A 140 22.97 -14.26 -3.68
C GLN A 140 23.27 -14.71 -2.25
N HIS A 141 22.32 -15.38 -1.61
CA HIS A 141 22.42 -15.87 -0.23
C HIS A 141 21.80 -17.27 -0.11
N GLY A 142 22.58 -18.29 0.26
CA GLY A 142 22.02 -19.61 0.63
C GLY A 142 21.02 -20.23 -0.36
N GLY A 143 21.22 -20.07 -1.68
CA GLY A 143 20.30 -20.57 -2.73
C GLY A 143 19.13 -19.62 -3.07
N ARG A 144 19.12 -18.42 -2.51
CA ARG A 144 18.17 -17.33 -2.74
C ARG A 144 18.87 -16.13 -3.36
N PHE A 145 18.11 -15.24 -3.99
CA PHE A 145 18.58 -13.95 -4.48
C PHE A 145 17.60 -12.84 -4.10
N TYR A 146 18.08 -11.83 -3.40
CA TYR A 146 17.26 -10.70 -2.92
C TYR A 146 18.16 -9.53 -2.48
N PRO A 147 17.63 -8.29 -2.46
CA PRO A 147 18.31 -7.15 -1.84
C PRO A 147 18.19 -7.22 -0.32
N ASP A 148 19.12 -6.59 0.40
CA ASP A 148 19.01 -6.46 1.86
C ASP A 148 17.65 -5.86 2.24
N PHE A 149 17.22 -4.82 1.55
CA PHE A 149 15.86 -4.31 1.68
C PHE A 149 15.39 -3.58 0.43
N SER A 150 14.09 -3.34 0.36
CA SER A 150 13.46 -2.55 -0.70
C SER A 150 12.40 -1.64 -0.11
N GLY A 151 11.95 -0.67 -0.90
CA GLY A 151 10.95 0.27 -0.44
C GLY A 151 10.29 1.08 -1.52
N VAL A 152 9.23 1.75 -1.09
CA VAL A 152 8.47 2.71 -1.88
C VAL A 152 8.47 4.03 -1.11
N ALA A 153 8.90 5.11 -1.75
CA ALA A 153 8.93 6.45 -1.20
C ALA A 153 7.93 7.34 -1.92
N ARG A 154 7.17 8.11 -1.16
CA ARG A 154 6.16 9.05 -1.65
C ARG A 154 6.55 10.45 -1.22
N SER A 155 6.46 11.42 -2.14
CA SER A 155 6.75 12.83 -1.83
C SER A 155 5.74 13.47 -0.91
N ASN A 156 4.55 12.86 -0.78
CA ASN A 156 3.46 13.29 0.05
C ASN A 156 3.09 12.23 1.11
N ASN A 157 2.89 12.68 2.34
CA ASN A 157 2.36 11.89 3.44
C ASN A 157 0.94 12.35 3.80
N PHE A 158 -0.07 11.54 3.48
CA PHE A 158 -1.47 11.81 3.84
C PHE A 158 -1.84 11.43 5.28
N TYR A 159 -0.89 10.85 6.01
CA TYR A 159 -1.02 10.48 7.42
C TYR A 159 0.21 11.00 8.19
N PRO A 160 0.40 12.34 8.30
CA PRO A 160 1.49 12.88 9.10
C PRO A 160 1.16 12.79 10.59
N ALA A 161 2.10 12.25 11.38
CA ALA A 161 2.12 12.35 12.83
C ALA A 161 3.17 13.39 13.25
N GLY A 162 2.80 14.32 14.13
CA GLY A 162 3.68 15.42 14.54
C GLY A 162 5.01 14.89 15.10
N PRO A 163 6.17 15.43 14.66
CA PRO A 163 6.37 16.72 14.00
C PRO A 163 6.33 16.70 12.45
N MET A 164 6.02 15.58 11.82
CA MET A 164 6.07 15.41 10.36
C MET A 164 5.00 16.27 9.65
N ARG A 165 5.31 16.79 8.46
CA ARG A 165 4.35 17.46 7.58
C ARG A 165 4.04 16.64 6.32
N SER A 166 2.93 16.97 5.66
CA SER A 166 2.47 16.27 4.45
C SER A 166 3.52 16.33 3.33
N GLU A 167 4.20 17.46 3.14
CA GLU A 167 5.13 17.69 2.02
C GLU A 167 6.54 17.12 2.25
N GLU A 168 6.77 16.52 3.41
CA GLU A 168 8.06 15.95 3.82
C GLU A 168 8.22 14.48 3.42
N GLY A 169 7.17 13.91 2.81
CA GLY A 169 7.17 12.58 2.26
C GLY A 169 7.17 11.47 3.30
N ILE A 170 7.03 10.25 2.81
CA ILE A 170 7.01 9.03 3.60
C ILE A 170 7.64 7.90 2.78
N ALA A 171 8.46 7.08 3.43
CA ALA A 171 9.04 5.89 2.83
C ALA A 171 8.58 4.65 3.60
N ALA A 172 8.09 3.65 2.87
CA ALA A 172 7.79 2.32 3.38
C ALA A 172 8.91 1.38 2.95
N VAL A 173 9.52 0.65 3.90
CA VAL A 173 10.66 -0.25 3.66
C VAL A 173 10.43 -1.62 4.29
N ALA A 174 10.91 -2.65 3.59
CA ALA A 174 10.81 -4.05 4.01
C ALA A 174 12.11 -4.79 3.69
N LEU A 175 12.47 -5.76 4.53
CA LEU A 175 13.52 -6.74 4.25
C LEU A 175 13.14 -7.54 3.00
N GLY A 176 14.11 -7.79 2.11
CA GLY A 176 13.91 -8.57 0.89
C GLY A 176 13.32 -7.79 -0.28
N LEU A 177 12.70 -8.52 -1.22
CA LEU A 177 12.09 -7.97 -2.45
C LEU A 177 10.88 -7.09 -2.15
N GLY A 178 10.63 -6.10 -3.03
CA GLY A 178 9.60 -5.06 -2.87
C GLY A 178 8.16 -5.55 -2.81
N LYS A 179 7.93 -6.84 -3.10
CA LYS A 179 6.61 -7.48 -3.04
C LYS A 179 5.93 -7.27 -1.69
N THR A 180 6.67 -7.26 -0.57
CA THR A 180 6.09 -6.99 0.76
C THR A 180 5.42 -5.62 0.82
N VAL A 181 6.07 -4.58 0.29
CA VAL A 181 5.54 -3.20 0.33
C VAL A 181 4.40 -3.04 -0.68
N VAL A 182 4.55 -3.60 -1.89
CA VAL A 182 3.55 -3.53 -2.95
C VAL A 182 2.25 -4.24 -2.58
N ASP A 183 2.34 -5.41 -1.93
CA ASP A 183 1.17 -6.18 -1.48
C ASP A 183 0.56 -5.63 -0.18
N GLY A 184 1.06 -4.51 0.35
CA GLY A 184 0.55 -3.90 1.59
C GLY A 184 0.87 -4.71 2.85
N GLY A 185 1.91 -5.55 2.80
CA GLY A 185 2.38 -6.34 3.94
C GLY A 185 3.03 -5.50 5.03
N THR A 186 3.40 -6.16 6.13
CA THR A 186 4.05 -5.53 7.28
C THR A 186 5.40 -4.93 6.90
N CYS A 187 5.51 -3.59 6.97
CA CYS A 187 6.70 -2.84 6.60
C CYS A 187 6.92 -1.65 7.56
N LEU A 188 8.18 -1.19 7.66
CA LEU A 188 8.50 0.00 8.43
C LEU A 188 8.22 1.25 7.60
N ARG A 189 7.51 2.23 8.17
CA ARG A 189 7.30 3.54 7.54
C ARG A 189 8.07 4.61 8.30
N PHE A 190 8.74 5.50 7.58
CA PHE A 190 9.47 6.62 8.16
C PHE A 190 9.43 7.85 7.25
N CYS A 191 9.45 9.04 7.84
CA CYS A 191 9.66 10.28 7.10
C CYS A 191 11.16 10.47 6.87
N PRO A 192 11.65 10.65 5.63
CA PRO A 192 13.05 10.88 5.33
C PRO A 192 13.67 12.08 6.09
N ARG A 193 12.88 13.11 6.42
CA ARG A 193 13.34 14.26 7.22
C ARG A 193 13.33 14.02 8.73
N HIS A 194 12.55 13.03 9.18
CA HIS A 194 12.42 12.64 10.59
C HIS A 194 12.65 11.13 10.77
N PRO A 195 13.78 10.56 10.32
CA PRO A 195 13.94 9.10 10.20
C PRO A 195 13.97 8.34 11.54
N ARG A 196 14.17 9.06 12.65
CA ARG A 196 14.17 8.49 14.00
C ARG A 196 12.81 8.57 14.69
N HIS A 197 11.85 9.30 14.12
CA HIS A 197 10.51 9.42 14.67
C HIS A 197 9.62 8.34 14.05
N LEU A 198 9.47 7.22 14.77
CA LEU A 198 8.75 6.03 14.30
C LEU A 198 7.55 5.75 15.22
N PRO A 199 6.39 6.41 15.01
CA PRO A 199 5.20 6.18 15.83
C PRO A 199 4.87 4.69 15.95
N GLN A 200 4.89 3.96 14.84
CA GLN A 200 4.59 2.53 14.82
C GLN A 200 5.51 1.63 15.67
N PHE A 201 6.60 2.13 16.26
CA PHE A 201 7.54 1.43 17.14
C PHE A 201 7.79 2.21 18.45
N ALA A 202 6.78 2.91 18.98
CA ALA A 202 6.93 3.67 20.22
C ALA A 202 6.99 2.80 21.49
N SER A 203 6.37 1.62 21.47
CA SER A 203 6.41 0.63 22.57
C SER A 203 6.89 -0.73 22.09
N VAL A 204 7.25 -1.61 23.03
CA VAL A 204 7.67 -2.99 22.71
C VAL A 204 6.55 -3.79 22.05
N ASP A 205 5.33 -3.67 22.57
CA ASP A 205 4.13 -4.29 21.96
C ASP A 205 3.94 -3.82 20.51
N ASP A 206 4.15 -2.53 20.23
CA ASP A 206 4.06 -2.01 18.86
C ASP A 206 5.14 -2.61 17.96
N VAL A 207 6.38 -2.78 18.45
CA VAL A 207 7.45 -3.44 17.68
C VAL A 207 7.05 -4.89 17.37
N MET A 208 6.53 -5.62 18.35
CA MET A 208 6.15 -7.03 18.19
C MET A 208 4.94 -7.22 17.25
N GLY A 209 4.01 -6.26 17.26
CA GLY A 209 2.82 -6.24 16.41
C GLY A 209 3.11 -5.80 14.96
N ASN A 210 4.01 -4.83 14.77
CA ASN A 210 4.25 -4.18 13.48
C ASN A 210 5.58 -4.58 12.81
N SER A 211 6.40 -5.44 13.42
CA SER A 211 7.63 -5.95 12.81
C SER A 211 7.33 -6.99 11.74
N GLN A 212 8.03 -6.89 10.60
CA GLN A 212 8.05 -7.91 9.57
C GLN A 212 8.52 -9.27 10.15
N ARG A 213 7.88 -10.36 9.75
CA ARG A 213 8.20 -11.74 10.18
C ARG A 213 8.66 -12.64 9.04
N GLU A 214 8.26 -12.29 7.82
CA GLU A 214 8.61 -13.01 6.61
C GLU A 214 9.05 -12.03 5.53
N PHE A 215 9.83 -12.49 4.56
CA PHE A 215 10.30 -11.69 3.44
C PHE A 215 10.27 -12.47 2.14
N TYR A 216 10.16 -11.75 1.02
CA TYR A 216 10.18 -12.36 -0.30
C TYR A 216 11.61 -12.38 -0.87
N ALA A 217 11.99 -13.52 -1.43
CA ALA A 217 13.22 -13.68 -2.19
C ALA A 217 13.01 -14.56 -3.42
N LEU A 218 13.91 -14.41 -4.41
CA LEU A 218 13.93 -15.25 -5.59
C LEU A 218 14.69 -16.54 -5.28
N GLN A 219 14.01 -17.69 -5.36
CA GLN A 219 14.64 -18.99 -5.24
C GLN A 219 15.45 -19.28 -6.51
N LEU A 220 16.76 -19.54 -6.36
CA LEU A 220 17.63 -19.85 -7.50
C LEU A 220 17.50 -21.31 -7.95
N ASP A 221 17.23 -22.23 -7.01
CA ASP A 221 17.16 -23.68 -7.27
C ASP A 221 15.72 -24.19 -7.46
N ALA A 222 14.81 -23.34 -7.93
CA ALA A 222 13.46 -23.78 -8.25
C ALA A 222 13.55 -24.76 -9.44
N GLY A 223 13.46 -26.07 -9.15
CA GLY A 223 13.72 -27.15 -10.11
C GLY A 223 13.06 -27.00 -11.48
N ASP A 224 13.54 -27.78 -12.44
CA ASP A 224 13.40 -27.62 -13.90
C ASP A 224 11.95 -27.48 -14.45
N GLY A 225 10.92 -27.71 -13.63
CA GLY A 225 9.50 -27.60 -13.99
C GLY A 225 8.73 -26.43 -13.37
N SER A 226 9.37 -25.53 -12.61
CA SER A 226 8.64 -24.41 -11.98
C SER A 226 8.33 -23.30 -12.98
N ARG A 227 7.06 -22.86 -13.02
CA ARG A 227 6.65 -21.69 -13.82
C ARG A 227 7.41 -20.44 -13.34
N PRO A 228 7.69 -19.46 -14.21
CA PRO A 228 8.32 -18.19 -13.83
C PRO A 228 7.68 -17.48 -12.62
N GLU A 229 6.36 -17.63 -12.40
CA GLU A 229 5.67 -17.10 -11.21
C GLU A 229 6.08 -17.75 -9.88
N ALA A 230 6.53 -19.00 -9.91
CA ALA A 230 6.80 -19.80 -8.71
C ALA A 230 8.22 -19.58 -8.15
N ALA A 231 8.99 -18.68 -8.76
CA ALA A 231 10.37 -18.42 -8.38
C ALA A 231 10.48 -17.48 -7.17
N VAL A 232 9.54 -16.55 -6.97
CA VAL A 232 9.50 -15.70 -5.78
C VAL A 232 8.77 -16.41 -4.65
N ARG A 233 9.41 -16.55 -3.49
CA ARG A 233 8.87 -17.27 -2.32
C ARG A 233 9.02 -16.44 -1.05
N SER A 234 8.13 -16.70 -0.10
CA SER A 234 8.23 -16.16 1.27
C SER A 234 9.18 -17.03 2.11
N PHE A 235 10.00 -16.39 2.94
CA PHE A 235 10.93 -17.00 3.91
C PHE A 235 10.82 -16.28 5.25
N ASP A 236 11.16 -16.97 6.34
CA ASP A 236 11.16 -16.40 7.69
C ASP A 236 12.44 -15.62 8.02
N LEU A 237 12.45 -14.87 9.13
CA LEU A 237 13.65 -14.12 9.55
C LEU A 237 14.87 -15.00 9.86
N ALA A 238 14.69 -16.29 10.17
CA ALA A 238 15.82 -17.19 10.46
C ALA A 238 16.66 -17.41 9.19
N ALA A 239 16.02 -17.48 8.02
CA ALA A 239 16.74 -17.52 6.74
C ALA A 239 17.57 -16.24 6.51
N ALA A 240 17.02 -15.06 6.80
CA ALA A 240 17.74 -13.79 6.65
C ALA A 240 18.88 -13.62 7.68
N GLU A 241 18.73 -14.17 8.89
CA GLU A 241 19.79 -14.20 9.90
C GLU A 241 20.94 -15.12 9.46
N ALA A 242 20.63 -16.32 8.97
CA ALA A 242 21.62 -17.25 8.43
C ALA A 242 22.35 -16.70 7.20
N ASP A 243 21.64 -15.92 6.37
CA ASP A 243 22.19 -15.22 5.22
C ASP A 243 23.05 -13.99 5.59
N GLY A 244 23.05 -13.58 6.86
CA GLY A 244 23.80 -12.43 7.39
C GLY A 244 23.16 -11.06 7.11
N VAL A 245 22.10 -11.02 6.29
CA VAL A 245 21.39 -9.80 5.88
C VAL A 245 20.68 -9.12 7.05
N LEU A 246 20.10 -9.91 7.96
CA LEU A 246 19.32 -9.38 9.08
C LEU A 246 20.17 -8.48 10.01
N ALA A 247 21.49 -8.65 10.05
CA ALA A 247 22.37 -7.85 10.91
C ALA A 247 22.31 -6.34 10.61
N ALA A 248 22.04 -5.96 9.36
CA ALA A 248 21.91 -4.56 8.96
C ALA A 248 20.54 -3.94 9.27
N LEU A 249 19.53 -4.75 9.61
CA LEU A 249 18.12 -4.33 9.64
C LEU A 249 17.41 -4.70 10.95
N GLY A 250 17.93 -5.67 11.68
CA GLY A 250 17.27 -6.28 12.82
C GLY A 250 17.67 -5.68 14.17
N SER A 251 16.75 -5.85 15.12
CA SER A 251 16.94 -5.71 16.55
C SER A 251 16.54 -7.03 17.24
N THR A 252 16.85 -7.13 18.53
CA THR A 252 16.51 -8.28 19.36
C THR A 252 15.60 -7.87 20.49
N TYR A 253 14.42 -8.50 20.56
CA TYR A 253 13.53 -8.42 21.70
C TYR A 253 13.97 -9.40 22.79
N SER A 254 14.10 -8.90 24.02
CA SER A 254 14.45 -9.65 25.22
C SER A 254 13.21 -9.84 26.10
N PRO A 255 12.70 -11.09 26.24
CA PRO A 255 11.59 -11.37 27.13
C PRO A 255 11.91 -11.19 28.63
N GLU A 256 13.19 -11.25 29.01
CA GLU A 256 13.61 -11.18 30.42
C GLU A 256 13.32 -9.83 31.07
N ASN A 257 13.34 -8.76 30.28
CA ASN A 257 13.15 -7.40 30.78
C ASN A 257 12.30 -6.53 29.86
N ASP A 258 11.51 -7.16 28.99
CA ASP A 258 10.55 -6.53 28.08
C ASP A 258 11.16 -5.33 27.34
N ALA A 259 12.24 -5.58 26.59
CA ALA A 259 13.01 -4.53 25.93
C ALA A 259 13.53 -4.96 24.56
N VAL A 260 13.60 -3.98 23.64
CA VAL A 260 14.17 -4.16 22.29
C VAL A 260 15.56 -3.52 22.25
N TYR A 261 16.57 -4.32 21.89
CA TYR A 261 17.95 -3.89 21.73
C TYR A 261 18.32 -3.83 20.25
N ASP A 262 18.91 -2.72 19.81
CA ASP A 262 19.40 -2.58 18.45
C ASP A 262 20.49 -3.63 18.14
N GLY A 263 20.37 -4.31 16.99
CA GLY A 263 21.28 -5.37 16.55
C GLY A 263 20.91 -6.78 17.04
N LEU A 264 21.76 -7.74 16.67
CA LEU A 264 21.53 -9.18 16.84
C LEU A 264 22.45 -9.87 17.86
N SER A 265 23.30 -9.11 18.55
CA SER A 265 24.35 -9.67 19.42
C SER A 265 23.82 -10.32 20.70
N ARG A 266 22.55 -10.08 21.05
CA ARG A 266 21.89 -10.63 22.23
C ARG A 266 21.05 -11.86 21.86
N PRO A 267 20.85 -12.81 22.78
CA PRO A 267 19.81 -13.81 22.61
C PRO A 267 18.42 -13.16 22.70
N GLY A 268 17.44 -13.68 21.96
CA GLY A 268 16.07 -13.20 22.00
C GLY A 268 15.36 -13.32 20.64
N THR A 269 14.14 -12.80 20.58
CA THR A 269 13.32 -12.84 19.36
C THR A 269 13.79 -11.77 18.39
N ARG A 270 13.96 -12.13 17.10
CA ARG A 270 14.38 -11.18 16.07
C ARG A 270 13.20 -10.33 15.60
N VAL A 271 13.44 -9.04 15.45
CA VAL A 271 12.48 -8.08 14.93
C VAL A 271 13.16 -7.16 13.92
N VAL A 272 12.46 -6.77 12.85
CA VAL A 272 12.97 -5.88 11.79
C VAL A 272 12.63 -4.44 12.17
N THR A 273 13.65 -3.66 12.53
CA THR A 273 13.47 -2.28 13.05
C THR A 273 14.15 -1.22 12.21
N PHE A 274 15.03 -1.61 11.29
CA PHE A 274 15.92 -0.72 10.55
C PHE A 274 16.80 0.18 11.43
N ALA A 275 16.96 -0.14 12.72
CA ALA A 275 17.74 0.68 13.64
C ALA A 275 19.19 0.93 13.18
N PRO A 276 19.95 -0.06 12.67
CA PRO A 276 21.30 0.20 12.15
C PRO A 276 21.32 1.21 11.00
N ILE A 277 20.29 1.25 10.16
CA ILE A 277 20.18 2.19 9.04
C ILE A 277 19.72 3.57 9.52
N LEU A 278 18.57 3.64 10.20
CA LEU A 278 17.88 4.91 10.51
C LEU A 278 18.41 5.62 11.76
N LYS A 279 18.89 4.87 12.77
CA LYS A 279 19.45 5.45 14.00
C LYS A 279 20.96 5.62 13.90
N HIS A 280 21.64 4.56 13.47
CA HIS A 280 23.11 4.45 13.50
C HIS A 280 23.79 4.86 12.19
N GLY A 281 23.01 5.16 11.14
CA GLY A 281 23.54 5.69 9.89
C GLY A 281 24.43 4.71 9.12
N LEU A 282 24.20 3.40 9.27
CA LEU A 282 24.95 2.38 8.55
C LEU A 282 24.91 2.65 7.05
N PHE A 283 23.76 3.07 6.51
CA PHE A 283 23.56 3.49 5.12
C PHE A 283 22.70 4.76 5.09
N PRO A 284 23.03 5.78 4.26
CA PRO A 284 22.36 7.09 4.25
C PRO A 284 21.00 7.04 3.52
N LEU A 285 20.12 6.14 3.95
CA LEU A 285 18.84 5.90 3.28
C LEU A 285 17.96 7.14 3.29
N ALA A 286 17.86 7.81 4.44
CA ALA A 286 16.98 8.94 4.64
C ALA A 286 17.38 10.12 3.75
N GLU A 287 18.66 10.43 3.69
CA GLU A 287 19.22 11.50 2.86
C GLU A 287 19.05 11.23 1.37
N LEU A 288 19.29 9.98 0.94
CA LEU A 288 19.10 9.55 -0.44
C LEU A 288 17.64 9.69 -0.86
N VAL A 289 16.72 9.19 -0.04
CA VAL A 289 15.28 9.24 -0.35
C VAL A 289 14.76 10.69 -0.35
N ASP A 290 15.12 11.55 0.62
CA ASP A 290 14.69 12.98 0.59
C ASP A 290 15.21 13.68 -0.67
N SER A 291 16.47 13.42 -1.06
CA SER A 291 17.07 14.00 -2.27
C SER A 291 16.35 13.54 -3.54
N LEU A 292 16.08 12.24 -3.66
CA LEU A 292 15.39 11.66 -4.81
C LEU A 292 13.94 12.14 -4.90
N LEU A 293 13.23 12.25 -3.79
CA LEU A 293 11.86 12.79 -3.76
C LEU A 293 11.80 14.27 -4.17
N ARG A 294 12.80 15.08 -3.80
CA ARG A 294 12.90 16.48 -4.25
C ARG A 294 13.19 16.57 -5.74
N LEU A 295 14.17 15.80 -6.23
CA LEU A 295 14.52 15.77 -7.65
C LEU A 295 13.37 15.23 -8.50
N GLY A 296 12.68 14.18 -8.02
CA GLY A 296 11.53 13.61 -8.70
C GLY A 296 10.38 14.60 -8.80
N ARG A 297 10.04 15.30 -7.71
CA ARG A 297 9.03 16.38 -7.73
C ARG A 297 9.39 17.49 -8.72
N TRP A 298 10.65 17.93 -8.70
CA TRP A 298 11.12 18.97 -9.59
C TRP A 298 11.06 18.53 -11.06
N GLY A 299 11.50 17.32 -11.38
CA GLY A 299 11.53 16.79 -12.74
C GLY A 299 10.13 16.48 -13.29
N ALA A 300 9.23 15.94 -12.46
CA ALA A 300 7.88 15.59 -12.88
C ALA A 300 6.89 16.76 -12.76
N SER A 301 7.25 17.85 -12.09
CA SER A 301 6.35 18.97 -11.74
C SER A 301 5.05 18.53 -11.04
N ALA A 302 5.11 17.40 -10.32
CA ALA A 302 3.99 16.77 -9.63
C ALA A 302 4.52 16.03 -8.39
N ASP A 303 3.61 15.59 -7.51
CA ASP A 303 3.99 14.62 -6.49
C ASP A 303 4.42 13.30 -7.13
N VAL A 304 5.36 12.60 -6.51
CA VAL A 304 5.98 11.40 -7.08
C VAL A 304 6.04 10.25 -6.09
N GLU A 305 5.98 9.04 -6.62
CA GLU A 305 6.31 7.80 -5.96
C GLU A 305 7.58 7.22 -6.60
N ILE A 306 8.49 6.72 -5.76
CA ILE A 306 9.77 6.13 -6.17
C ILE A 306 9.88 4.74 -5.57
N GLU A 307 10.03 3.73 -6.42
CA GLU A 307 10.41 2.39 -6.01
C GLU A 307 11.93 2.24 -6.00
N PHE A 308 12.46 1.62 -4.95
CA PHE A 308 13.88 1.36 -4.82
C PHE A 308 14.20 0.03 -4.15
N ALA A 309 15.42 -0.44 -4.36
CA ALA A 309 16.01 -1.58 -3.65
C ALA A 309 17.44 -1.25 -3.24
N VAL A 310 17.90 -1.80 -2.12
CA VAL A 310 19.23 -1.55 -1.57
C VAL A 310 19.95 -2.87 -1.34
N ASN A 311 21.14 -2.96 -1.89
CA ASN A 311 22.04 -4.09 -1.71
C ASN A 311 23.30 -3.61 -0.96
N LEU A 312 23.39 -3.99 0.31
CA LEU A 312 24.51 -3.75 1.20
C LEU A 312 25.53 -4.89 1.13
N SER A 313 25.09 -6.07 0.68
CA SER A 313 25.87 -7.29 0.54
C SER A 313 26.77 -7.28 -0.71
N VAL A 314 27.65 -6.28 -0.76
CA VAL A 314 28.62 -6.08 -1.85
C VAL A 314 30.02 -6.56 -1.46
N PRO A 315 30.90 -6.89 -2.43
CA PRO A 315 32.30 -7.23 -2.13
C PRO A 315 33.00 -6.15 -1.29
N SER A 316 33.92 -6.57 -0.42
CA SER A 316 34.67 -5.63 0.43
C SER A 316 35.37 -4.55 -0.40
N GLY A 317 35.19 -3.28 -0.01
CA GLY A 317 35.72 -2.12 -0.72
C GLY A 317 34.87 -1.63 -1.90
N ALA A 318 33.84 -2.36 -2.32
CA ALA A 318 32.88 -1.89 -3.31
C ALA A 318 31.84 -0.94 -2.67
N PRO A 319 31.32 0.05 -3.43
CA PRO A 319 30.22 0.86 -2.95
C PRO A 319 28.95 0.02 -2.83
N ARG A 320 28.16 0.31 -1.80
CA ARG A 320 26.82 -0.27 -1.63
C ARG A 320 25.90 0.26 -2.73
N GLU A 321 24.95 -0.56 -3.15
CA GLU A 321 24.11 -0.29 -4.32
C GLU A 321 22.73 0.23 -3.87
N PHE A 322 22.37 1.43 -4.33
CA PHE A 322 20.99 1.94 -4.31
C PHE A 322 20.41 1.79 -5.71
N GLY A 323 19.51 0.83 -5.88
CA GLY A 323 18.78 0.60 -7.11
C GLY A 323 17.56 1.50 -7.20
N PHE A 324 17.62 2.50 -8.08
CA PHE A 324 16.45 3.29 -8.49
C PHE A 324 15.64 2.47 -9.49
N LEU A 325 14.48 1.95 -9.07
CA LEU A 325 13.74 0.96 -9.85
C LEU A 325 12.70 1.61 -10.74
N GLN A 326 11.92 2.53 -10.18
CA GLN A 326 10.85 3.22 -10.90
C GLN A 326 10.55 4.57 -10.25
N LEU A 327 10.13 5.53 -11.06
CA LEU A 327 9.50 6.77 -10.62
C LEU A 327 8.18 6.92 -11.35
N ARG A 328 7.15 7.28 -10.62
CA ARG A 328 5.81 7.55 -11.13
C ARG A 328 5.33 8.88 -10.57
N PRO A 329 4.71 9.76 -11.36
CA PRO A 329 3.83 10.77 -10.79
C PRO A 329 2.81 10.07 -9.90
N GLN A 330 2.60 10.57 -8.68
CA GLN A 330 1.43 10.15 -7.93
C GLN A 330 0.23 10.63 -8.72
N ALA A 331 -0.56 9.67 -9.19
CA ALA A 331 -1.77 9.92 -9.95
C ALA A 331 -2.47 11.13 -9.34
N LEU A 332 -2.78 12.09 -10.21
CA LEU A 332 -3.73 13.14 -9.98
C LEU A 332 -4.96 12.58 -9.23
N ALA A 333 -4.92 12.65 -7.90
CA ALA A 333 -6.11 12.94 -7.13
C ALA A 333 -6.49 14.42 -7.33
N GLU A 334 -6.28 14.99 -8.54
CA GLU A 334 -6.71 16.33 -8.92
C GLU A 334 -8.22 16.48 -8.76
N ALA A 335 -8.97 15.37 -8.86
CA ALA A 335 -10.40 15.38 -8.55
C ALA A 335 -10.72 15.89 -7.13
N VAL A 336 -9.75 15.92 -6.19
CA VAL A 336 -9.91 16.52 -4.86
C VAL A 336 -9.06 17.78 -4.64
N GLU A 337 -8.07 18.07 -5.49
CA GLU A 337 -7.36 19.36 -5.44
C GLU A 337 -8.25 20.51 -5.92
N GLU A 338 -9.16 20.25 -6.87
CA GLU A 338 -10.19 21.21 -7.34
C GLU A 338 -11.50 21.16 -6.55
N LEU A 339 -11.64 20.26 -5.57
CA LEU A 339 -12.80 20.30 -4.70
C LEU A 339 -12.71 21.55 -3.84
N ASP A 340 -13.38 22.60 -4.30
CA ASP A 340 -13.68 23.77 -3.52
C ASP A 340 -14.64 23.33 -2.40
N LEU A 341 -14.03 22.81 -1.33
CA LEU A 341 -14.71 22.44 -0.09
C LEU A 341 -15.48 23.64 0.49
N GLU A 342 -15.17 24.86 0.06
CA GLU A 342 -15.89 26.09 0.41
C GLU A 342 -17.12 26.35 -0.47
N ALA A 343 -17.11 25.92 -1.74
CA ALA A 343 -18.26 26.03 -2.66
C ALA A 343 -19.36 24.98 -2.41
N THR A 344 -19.15 24.09 -1.44
CA THR A 344 -20.14 23.06 -1.10
C THR A 344 -21.32 23.67 -0.33
N ASP A 345 -22.53 23.38 -0.81
CA ASP A 345 -23.78 23.79 -0.15
C ASP A 345 -23.77 23.43 1.36
N PRO A 346 -23.84 24.43 2.26
CA PRO A 346 -23.82 24.20 3.69
C PRO A 346 -24.90 23.23 4.17
N GLU A 347 -26.05 23.15 3.52
CA GLU A 347 -27.16 22.26 3.89
C GLU A 347 -26.87 20.79 3.59
N ARG A 348 -26.03 20.52 2.58
CA ARG A 348 -25.65 19.16 2.17
C ARG A 348 -24.54 18.56 3.03
N ILE A 349 -23.86 19.34 3.85
CA ILE A 349 -22.73 18.87 4.64
C ILE A 349 -23.23 18.13 5.89
N LEU A 350 -22.86 16.86 6.03
CA LEU A 350 -23.01 16.07 7.24
C LEU A 350 -21.86 16.36 8.23
N CYS A 351 -20.62 16.42 7.74
CA CYS A 351 -19.44 16.67 8.57
C CYS A 351 -18.42 17.51 7.80
N ARG A 352 -17.74 18.45 8.46
CA ARG A 352 -16.58 19.18 7.93
C ARG A 352 -15.50 19.22 9.00
N SER A 353 -14.25 19.00 8.59
CA SER A 353 -13.09 19.05 9.47
C SER A 353 -11.89 19.71 8.77
N ALA A 354 -11.10 20.46 9.55
CA ALA A 354 -9.78 20.96 9.16
C ALA A 354 -8.63 20.11 9.74
N SER A 355 -8.95 18.95 10.32
CA SER A 355 -8.02 17.96 10.86
C SER A 355 -8.41 16.57 10.34
N VAL A 356 -8.05 16.31 9.08
CA VAL A 356 -8.34 15.06 8.37
C VAL A 356 -7.05 14.33 8.00
N LEU A 357 -7.04 13.02 8.23
CA LEU A 357 -6.05 12.09 7.71
C LEU A 357 -6.67 11.21 6.61
N GLY A 358 -5.87 10.89 5.61
CA GLY A 358 -6.32 10.23 4.38
C GLY A 358 -6.54 11.20 3.23
N ASN A 359 -6.72 10.66 2.03
CA ASN A 359 -6.85 11.43 0.80
C ASN A 359 -7.76 10.71 -0.19
N GLY A 360 -8.52 11.48 -0.97
CA GLY A 360 -9.37 10.97 -2.05
C GLY A 360 -10.87 11.07 -1.74
N ARG A 361 -11.65 10.25 -2.44
CA ARG A 361 -13.12 10.22 -2.40
C ARG A 361 -13.64 8.84 -2.03
N VAL A 362 -14.60 8.76 -1.12
CA VAL A 362 -15.35 7.54 -0.77
C VAL A 362 -16.83 7.78 -1.03
N ALA A 363 -17.46 7.00 -1.91
CA ALA A 363 -18.82 7.27 -2.40
C ALA A 363 -19.75 6.04 -2.36
N ASP A 364 -19.31 4.96 -1.70
CA ASP A 364 -19.99 3.66 -1.63
C ASP A 364 -20.58 3.36 -0.23
N LEU A 365 -20.42 4.26 0.74
CA LEU A 365 -20.89 4.06 2.11
C LEU A 365 -22.38 4.37 2.25
N ARG A 366 -23.17 3.36 2.61
CA ARG A 366 -24.61 3.50 2.93
C ARG A 366 -24.91 3.33 4.41
N ASP A 367 -24.06 2.58 5.10
CA ASP A 367 -24.24 2.23 6.50
C ASP A 367 -23.45 3.22 7.36
N ILE A 368 -24.10 3.73 8.40
CA ILE A 368 -23.51 4.63 9.39
C ILE A 368 -23.73 4.00 10.76
N VAL A 369 -22.65 3.82 11.51
CA VAL A 369 -22.72 3.49 12.93
C VAL A 369 -22.36 4.75 13.71
N VAL A 370 -23.32 5.30 14.43
CA VAL A 370 -23.20 6.59 15.12
C VAL A 370 -23.43 6.42 16.62
N ALA A 371 -22.55 7.01 17.44
CA ALA A 371 -22.75 7.12 18.87
C ALA A 371 -23.90 8.08 19.18
N ASP A 372 -24.83 7.65 20.03
CA ASP A 372 -25.92 8.49 20.52
C ASP A 372 -25.37 9.49 21.56
N ARG A 373 -25.26 10.75 21.16
CA ARG A 373 -24.67 11.82 21.98
C ARG A 373 -25.43 12.08 23.29
N GLU A 374 -26.74 11.81 23.31
CA GLU A 374 -27.58 12.05 24.49
C GLU A 374 -27.52 10.87 25.46
N ARG A 375 -27.50 9.64 24.93
CA ARG A 375 -27.48 8.41 25.75
C ARG A 375 -26.09 8.00 26.18
N PHE A 376 -25.04 8.47 25.51
CA PHE A 376 -23.67 8.10 25.84
C PHE A 376 -23.25 8.66 27.21
N ASP A 377 -22.93 7.73 28.11
CA ASP A 377 -22.32 8.03 29.41
C ASP A 377 -20.87 7.54 29.42
N ARG A 378 -19.94 8.45 29.74
CA ARG A 378 -18.50 8.17 29.86
C ARG A 378 -18.22 7.04 30.86
N SER A 379 -19.02 6.92 31.92
CA SER A 379 -18.86 5.86 32.93
C SER A 379 -19.11 4.46 32.37
N ARG A 380 -19.84 4.36 31.25
CA ARG A 380 -20.23 3.11 30.57
C ARG A 380 -19.51 2.90 29.24
N SER A 381 -18.38 3.56 29.02
CA SER A 381 -17.59 3.47 27.78
C SER A 381 -17.16 2.05 27.41
N ARG A 382 -16.92 1.17 28.40
CA ARG A 382 -16.63 -0.26 28.16
C ARG A 382 -17.83 -1.03 27.61
N GLU A 383 -19.03 -0.75 28.11
CA GLU A 383 -20.26 -1.35 27.59
C GLU A 383 -20.52 -0.85 26.16
N ALA A 384 -20.27 0.43 25.90
CA ALA A 384 -20.34 1.00 24.55
C ALA A 384 -19.35 0.30 23.58
N ALA A 385 -18.11 0.04 24.01
CA ALA A 385 -17.13 -0.71 23.20
C ALA A 385 -17.60 -2.14 22.87
N GLN A 386 -18.26 -2.84 23.81
CA GLN A 386 -18.83 -4.17 23.58
C GLN A 386 -20.01 -4.13 22.60
N GLU A 387 -20.87 -3.12 22.70
CA GLU A 387 -21.97 -2.89 21.75
C GLU A 387 -21.43 -2.65 20.34
N LEU A 388 -20.44 -1.76 20.19
CA LEU A 388 -19.81 -1.48 18.92
C LEU A 388 -19.15 -2.74 18.32
N THR A 389 -18.50 -3.56 19.15
CA THR A 389 -17.89 -4.83 18.72
C THR A 389 -18.92 -5.75 18.06
N ARG A 390 -20.14 -5.83 18.62
CA ARG A 390 -21.23 -6.66 18.07
C ARG A 390 -21.70 -6.11 16.72
N LEU A 391 -21.89 -4.80 16.61
CA LEU A 391 -22.29 -4.13 15.36
C LEU A 391 -21.24 -4.34 14.26
N ASN A 392 -19.96 -4.08 14.56
CA ASN A 392 -18.85 -4.28 13.64
C ASN A 392 -18.76 -5.74 13.17
N ALA A 393 -18.88 -6.71 14.08
CA ALA A 393 -18.84 -8.13 13.71
C ALA A 393 -19.98 -8.51 12.74
N THR A 394 -21.17 -7.93 12.90
CA THR A 394 -22.30 -8.14 11.99
C THR A 394 -22.05 -7.55 10.61
N LEU A 395 -21.59 -6.29 10.54
CA LEU A 395 -21.30 -5.61 9.27
C LEU A 395 -20.13 -6.25 8.52
N LEU A 396 -19.10 -6.70 9.24
CA LEU A 396 -17.98 -7.45 8.66
C LEU A 396 -18.43 -8.78 8.05
N ARG A 397 -19.30 -9.55 8.72
CA ARG A 397 -19.86 -10.79 8.16
C ARG A 397 -20.69 -10.55 6.89
N GLN A 398 -21.28 -9.36 6.77
CA GLN A 398 -22.04 -8.93 5.59
C GLN A 398 -21.16 -8.26 4.52
N ALA A 399 -19.85 -8.17 4.74
CA ALA A 399 -18.93 -7.40 3.89
C ALA A 399 -19.42 -5.97 3.61
N THR A 400 -20.08 -5.34 4.59
CA THR A 400 -20.70 -4.03 4.45
C THR A 400 -19.80 -2.97 5.09
N PRO A 401 -19.09 -2.14 4.30
CA PRO A 401 -18.30 -1.04 4.84
C PRO A 401 -19.21 0.06 5.39
N TYR A 402 -18.75 0.77 6.42
CA TYR A 402 -19.55 1.80 7.08
C TYR A 402 -18.76 3.04 7.46
N LEU A 403 -19.48 4.15 7.63
CA LEU A 403 -19.01 5.36 8.30
C LEU A 403 -19.21 5.21 9.81
N LEU A 404 -18.18 5.49 10.58
CA LEU A 404 -18.21 5.44 12.03
C LEU A 404 -18.15 6.83 12.63
N VAL A 405 -19.19 7.24 13.35
CA VAL A 405 -19.26 8.55 14.01
C VAL A 405 -19.27 8.36 15.51
N GLY A 406 -18.22 8.85 16.16
CA GLY A 406 -17.96 8.65 17.56
C GLY A 406 -17.86 9.94 18.38
N VAL A 407 -18.00 9.79 19.69
CA VAL A 407 -17.78 10.85 20.67
C VAL A 407 -16.59 10.50 21.58
N GLY A 408 -15.76 11.50 21.90
CA GLY A 408 -14.52 11.31 22.64
C GLY A 408 -13.42 10.62 21.80
N ARG A 409 -12.29 10.32 22.44
CA ARG A 409 -11.11 9.71 21.82
C ARG A 409 -11.24 8.19 21.74
N TRP A 410 -10.93 7.61 20.59
CA TRP A 410 -11.06 6.17 20.41
C TRP A 410 -9.74 5.45 20.69
N GLY A 411 -9.82 4.26 21.29
CA GLY A 411 -8.64 3.50 21.69
C GLY A 411 -7.92 4.04 22.93
N SER A 412 -8.56 4.94 23.67
CA SER A 412 -8.10 5.35 24.99
C SER A 412 -8.51 4.32 26.05
N ASN A 413 -7.55 3.85 26.85
CA ASN A 413 -7.84 3.02 28.02
C ASN A 413 -8.47 3.81 29.18
N ASP A 414 -8.44 5.14 29.12
CA ASP A 414 -9.13 6.02 30.06
C ASP A 414 -10.60 6.19 29.66
N PRO A 415 -11.57 5.66 30.46
CA PRO A 415 -13.00 5.78 30.22
C PRO A 415 -13.51 7.22 30.11
N TRP A 416 -12.82 8.18 30.72
CA TRP A 416 -13.22 9.59 30.74
C TRP A 416 -12.78 10.35 29.49
N LEU A 417 -11.81 9.81 28.74
CA LEU A 417 -11.31 10.39 27.50
C LEU A 417 -12.02 9.84 26.25
N GLY A 418 -12.70 8.69 26.34
CA GLY A 418 -13.53 8.20 25.24
C GLY A 418 -13.81 6.70 25.30
N ILE A 419 -13.84 6.05 24.14
CA ILE A 419 -14.31 4.66 24.00
C ILE A 419 -13.09 3.72 23.84
N PRO A 420 -12.87 2.76 24.77
CA PRO A 420 -11.70 1.87 24.77
C PRO A 420 -11.87 0.74 23.75
N VAL A 421 -11.82 1.07 22.47
CA VAL A 421 -11.89 0.11 21.36
C VAL A 421 -10.50 -0.26 20.84
N THR A 422 -10.31 -1.54 20.57
CA THR A 422 -9.19 -2.06 19.79
C THR A 422 -9.53 -2.00 18.30
N TRP A 423 -8.53 -2.12 17.43
CA TRP A 423 -8.73 -2.06 15.99
C TRP A 423 -9.71 -3.13 15.47
N ASP A 424 -9.57 -4.38 15.93
CA ASP A 424 -10.40 -5.50 15.49
C ASP A 424 -11.90 -5.26 15.77
N GLN A 425 -12.21 -4.42 16.76
CA GLN A 425 -13.58 -4.07 17.13
C GLN A 425 -14.22 -3.04 16.21
N ILE A 426 -13.44 -2.41 15.31
CA ILE A 426 -13.91 -1.36 14.39
C ILE A 426 -13.41 -1.54 12.94
N ALA A 427 -12.82 -2.70 12.64
CA ALA A 427 -12.12 -2.96 11.38
C ALA A 427 -12.98 -2.85 10.10
N GLY A 428 -14.32 -2.85 10.22
CA GLY A 428 -15.22 -2.64 9.08
C GLY A 428 -15.43 -1.16 8.70
N ALA A 429 -14.95 -0.22 9.52
CA ALA A 429 -15.09 1.20 9.24
C ALA A 429 -14.17 1.63 8.09
N ARG A 430 -14.71 2.37 7.12
CA ARG A 430 -13.93 2.98 6.01
C ARG A 430 -13.60 4.44 6.24
N VAL A 431 -14.44 5.11 7.03
CA VAL A 431 -14.25 6.49 7.48
C VAL A 431 -14.65 6.56 8.95
N ILE A 432 -13.83 7.22 9.76
CA ILE A 432 -14.06 7.44 11.19
C ILE A 432 -14.11 8.94 11.43
N VAL A 433 -15.13 9.38 12.17
CA VAL A 433 -15.29 10.75 12.66
C VAL A 433 -15.23 10.71 14.17
N GLU A 434 -14.16 11.25 14.74
CA GLU A 434 -14.06 11.50 16.17
C GLU A 434 -14.51 12.92 16.47
N SER A 435 -15.59 13.03 17.25
CA SER A 435 -16.08 14.30 17.75
C SER A 435 -15.66 14.53 19.21
N GLY A 436 -15.30 15.77 19.53
CA GLY A 436 -15.32 16.27 20.89
C GLY A 436 -16.70 16.07 21.52
N PHE A 437 -16.74 15.98 22.84
CA PHE A 437 -17.95 15.60 23.57
C PHE A 437 -18.07 16.38 24.87
N ARG A 438 -19.01 17.36 24.90
CA ARG A 438 -19.14 18.31 26.03
C ARG A 438 -17.78 18.99 26.26
N ASP A 439 -17.36 19.12 27.51
CA ASP A 439 -16.10 19.74 27.93
C ASP A 439 -14.80 19.04 27.43
N LEU A 440 -14.91 17.96 26.65
CA LEU A 440 -13.76 17.20 26.14
C LEU A 440 -13.48 17.54 24.67
N GLN A 441 -12.29 18.10 24.45
CA GLN A 441 -11.70 18.19 23.11
C GLN A 441 -10.89 16.93 22.80
N VAL A 442 -11.02 16.44 21.57
CA VAL A 442 -10.23 15.32 21.06
C VAL A 442 -9.06 15.85 20.25
N ALA A 443 -7.87 15.36 20.56
CA ALA A 443 -6.73 15.48 19.67
C ALA A 443 -6.76 14.28 18.70
N PRO A 444 -6.24 14.42 17.47
CA PRO A 444 -6.14 13.31 16.53
C PRO A 444 -5.46 12.10 17.20
N SER A 445 -6.05 10.91 17.13
CA SER A 445 -5.46 9.74 17.79
C SER A 445 -4.15 9.34 17.13
N GLN A 446 -3.05 9.66 17.81
CA GLN A 446 -1.70 9.19 17.48
C GLN A 446 -1.31 7.90 18.24
N GLY A 447 -2.30 7.14 18.73
CA GLY A 447 -2.04 5.83 19.30
C GLY A 447 -1.40 4.94 18.23
N THR A 448 -0.27 4.33 18.56
CA THR A 448 0.71 3.85 17.58
C THR A 448 0.26 2.63 16.80
N HIS A 449 -0.41 1.68 17.45
CA HIS A 449 -1.11 0.57 16.79
C HIS A 449 -2.34 1.03 15.97
N PHE A 450 -3.13 1.97 16.52
CA PHE A 450 -4.34 2.48 15.84
C PHE A 450 -3.96 3.25 14.56
N PHE A 451 -2.94 4.09 14.63
CA PHE A 451 -2.43 4.89 13.53
C PHE A 451 -1.85 4.04 12.41
N HIS A 452 -1.09 2.98 12.74
CA HIS A 452 -0.57 2.04 11.75
C HIS A 452 -1.71 1.45 10.89
N ASN A 453 -2.83 1.09 11.52
CA ASN A 453 -3.96 0.49 10.81
C ASN A 453 -4.73 1.50 9.96
N LEU A 454 -4.87 2.76 10.42
CA LEU A 454 -5.42 3.85 9.61
C LEU A 454 -4.64 4.01 8.30
N THR A 455 -3.30 4.02 8.38
CA THR A 455 -2.43 4.19 7.20
C THR A 455 -2.45 2.97 6.28
N SER A 456 -2.46 1.76 6.83
CA SER A 456 -2.39 0.52 6.04
C SER A 456 -3.71 0.20 5.35
N CYS A 457 -4.84 0.56 5.96
CA CYS A 457 -6.18 0.33 5.41
C CYS A 457 -6.74 1.52 4.61
N ASN A 458 -5.95 2.61 4.46
CA ASN A 458 -6.34 3.85 3.81
C ASN A 458 -7.68 4.42 4.32
N ILE A 459 -7.83 4.45 5.64
CA ILE A 459 -9.05 4.92 6.32
C ILE A 459 -9.06 6.44 6.37
N GLY A 460 -10.21 7.01 6.05
CA GLY A 460 -10.46 8.43 6.28
C GLY A 460 -10.69 8.72 7.75
N TYR A 461 -9.96 9.65 8.34
CA TYR A 461 -10.06 9.92 9.76
C TYR A 461 -10.24 11.41 10.01
N PHE A 462 -11.40 11.78 10.55
CA PHE A 462 -11.83 13.16 10.77
C PHE A 462 -11.82 13.43 12.28
N THR A 463 -11.09 14.46 12.70
CA THR A 463 -11.18 14.99 14.06
C THR A 463 -12.03 16.25 14.04
N VAL A 464 -13.05 16.32 14.89
CA VAL A 464 -13.98 17.45 14.95
C VAL A 464 -14.14 17.87 16.40
N ASN A 465 -13.96 19.16 16.70
CA ASN A 465 -14.26 19.73 18.00
C ASN A 465 -15.24 20.91 17.82
N PRO A 466 -16.56 20.64 17.65
CA PRO A 466 -17.53 21.70 17.36
C PRO A 466 -17.58 22.80 18.42
N GLU A 467 -17.39 22.43 19.70
CA GLU A 467 -17.38 23.37 20.83
C GLU A 467 -16.16 24.30 20.84
N ALA A 468 -15.07 23.90 20.17
CA ALA A 468 -13.88 24.71 19.97
C ALA A 468 -13.91 25.51 18.65
N GLY A 469 -14.99 25.41 17.87
CA GLY A 469 -15.10 25.98 16.53
C GLY A 469 -14.29 25.24 15.46
N ASP A 470 -13.77 24.04 15.77
CA ASP A 470 -12.97 23.23 14.85
C ASP A 470 -13.84 22.15 14.20
N GLY A 471 -14.34 22.46 13.01
CA GLY A 471 -15.23 21.58 12.25
C GLY A 471 -16.67 21.52 12.76
N ARG A 472 -17.51 20.72 12.09
CA ARG A 472 -18.93 20.54 12.42
C ARG A 472 -19.43 19.15 12.07
N ILE A 473 -20.43 18.68 12.79
CA ILE A 473 -21.21 17.47 12.48
C ILE A 473 -22.70 17.81 12.66
N ASP A 474 -23.54 17.46 11.69
CA ASP A 474 -24.99 17.62 11.75
C ASP A 474 -25.64 16.47 12.54
N TRP A 475 -25.59 16.59 13.87
CA TRP A 475 -26.18 15.63 14.80
C TRP A 475 -27.70 15.52 14.65
N ASP A 476 -28.39 16.62 14.34
CA ASP A 476 -29.85 16.64 14.16
C ASP A 476 -30.28 15.81 12.96
N TRP A 477 -29.52 15.87 11.86
CA TRP A 477 -29.77 15.05 10.69
C TRP A 477 -29.57 13.56 10.99
N LEU A 478 -28.50 13.20 11.70
CA LEU A 478 -28.24 11.82 12.13
C LEU A 478 -29.35 11.31 13.07
N ALA A 479 -29.81 12.15 13.99
CA ALA A 479 -30.89 11.82 14.91
C ALA A 479 -32.20 11.48 14.19
N ARG A 480 -32.53 12.21 13.11
CA ARG A 480 -33.77 12.03 12.32
C ARG A 480 -33.80 10.79 11.42
N GLN A 481 -32.66 10.17 11.12
CA GLN A 481 -32.65 8.99 10.24
C GLN A 481 -33.25 7.77 10.95
N PRO A 482 -33.94 6.87 10.22
CA PRO A 482 -34.39 5.60 10.77
C PRO A 482 -33.19 4.69 11.08
N ALA A 483 -33.19 4.06 12.26
CA ALA A 483 -32.19 3.08 12.63
C ALA A 483 -32.65 1.67 12.22
N VAL A 484 -31.75 0.90 11.62
CA VAL A 484 -31.90 -0.54 11.38
C VAL A 484 -31.76 -1.30 12.70
N GLU A 485 -30.81 -0.87 13.52
CA GLU A 485 -30.58 -1.38 14.87
C GLU A 485 -30.34 -0.21 15.82
N GLU A 486 -31.03 -0.20 16.96
CA GLU A 486 -30.88 0.80 18.01
C GLU A 486 -30.43 0.14 19.30
N GLY A 487 -29.19 0.42 19.69
CA GLY A 487 -28.58 -0.06 20.92
C GLY A 487 -28.71 0.94 22.07
N ALA A 488 -27.98 0.68 23.15
CA ALA A 488 -27.94 1.57 24.30
C ALA A 488 -27.07 2.81 24.05
N PHE A 489 -26.03 2.68 23.22
CA PHE A 489 -25.03 3.72 22.98
C PHE A 489 -24.83 4.05 21.51
N PHE A 490 -25.16 3.13 20.60
CA PHE A 490 -24.97 3.27 19.16
C PHE A 490 -26.25 3.02 18.38
N ARG A 491 -26.35 3.69 17.24
CA ARG A 491 -27.39 3.46 16.24
C ARG A 491 -26.74 3.04 14.94
N HIS A 492 -27.28 2.00 14.31
CA HIS A 492 -26.93 1.61 12.96
C HIS A 492 -27.99 2.15 12.00
N ILE A 493 -27.60 3.09 11.15
CA ILE A 493 -28.42 3.72 10.12
C ILE A 493 -28.02 3.12 8.78
N ARG A 494 -29.00 2.78 7.94
CA ARG A 494 -28.78 2.41 6.53
C ARG A 494 -29.54 3.37 5.64
N LEU A 495 -28.80 4.01 4.73
CA LEU A 495 -29.33 4.98 3.79
C LEU A 495 -29.69 4.31 2.45
N ASP A 496 -30.70 4.84 1.77
CA ASP A 496 -31.09 4.37 0.43
C ASP A 496 -30.00 4.66 -0.61
N ARG A 497 -29.33 5.80 -0.45
CA ARG A 497 -28.24 6.28 -1.30
C ARG A 497 -26.97 6.48 -0.47
N PRO A 498 -25.79 6.26 -1.06
CA PRO A 498 -24.54 6.41 -0.32
C PRO A 498 -24.27 7.88 0.01
N ILE A 499 -23.55 8.10 1.10
CA ILE A 499 -22.90 9.37 1.39
C ILE A 499 -21.65 9.52 0.53
N GLU A 500 -21.20 10.77 0.42
CA GLU A 500 -19.97 11.11 -0.28
C GLU A 500 -18.99 11.73 0.69
N VAL A 501 -17.79 11.15 0.78
CA VAL A 501 -16.69 11.63 1.63
C VAL A 501 -15.58 12.14 0.74
N LEU A 502 -15.12 13.36 0.99
CA LEU A 502 -14.07 14.04 0.25
C LEU A 502 -12.96 14.43 1.23
N MET A 503 -11.72 14.03 0.93
CA MET A 503 -10.56 14.24 1.79
C MET A 503 -9.41 14.80 0.99
N ASN A 504 -8.93 15.98 1.39
CA ASN A 504 -7.72 16.59 0.89
C ASN A 504 -6.61 16.39 1.93
N GLY A 505 -5.82 15.34 1.76
CA GLY A 505 -4.75 14.98 2.69
C GLY A 505 -3.58 15.98 2.71
N LYS A 506 -3.43 16.80 1.66
CA LYS A 506 -2.44 17.88 1.58
C LYS A 506 -2.77 19.03 2.51
N ARG A 507 -4.03 19.49 2.45
CA ARG A 507 -4.55 20.57 3.31
C ARG A 507 -5.03 20.08 4.66
N GLN A 508 -5.08 18.76 4.86
CA GLN A 508 -5.68 18.08 6.01
C GLN A 508 -7.16 18.49 6.24
N GLN A 509 -7.88 18.72 5.14
CA GLN A 509 -9.29 19.14 5.17
C GLN A 509 -10.18 18.07 4.56
N GLY A 510 -11.43 18.00 5.00
CA GLY A 510 -12.40 17.12 4.38
C GLY A 510 -13.85 17.47 4.71
N VAL A 511 -14.74 16.96 3.87
CA VAL A 511 -16.19 17.05 4.04
C VAL A 511 -16.84 15.69 3.82
N ILE A 512 -17.91 15.43 4.57
CA ILE A 512 -18.84 14.32 4.33
C ILE A 512 -20.16 14.96 3.95
N LEU A 513 -20.71 14.55 2.81
CA LEU A 513 -21.96 15.06 2.25
C LEU A 513 -23.09 14.05 2.45
N LYS A 514 -24.26 14.59 2.79
CA LYS A 514 -25.52 13.87 2.81
C LYS A 514 -25.84 13.36 1.39
N PRO A 515 -26.60 12.25 1.26
CA PRO A 515 -26.99 11.74 -0.04
C PRO A 515 -27.80 12.80 -0.82
N THR A 516 -27.58 12.90 -2.13
CA THR A 516 -28.34 13.78 -3.01
C THR A 516 -29.81 13.35 -3.05
N SER A 517 -30.71 14.25 -2.65
CA SER A 517 -32.15 14.12 -2.92
C SER A 517 -32.39 14.16 -4.43
N SER A 518 -33.41 13.45 -4.92
CA SER A 518 -33.79 13.50 -6.34
C SER A 518 -34.56 14.79 -6.65
#